data_AF-A0A401G5P3-F1
#
_entry.id   AF-A0A401G5P3-F1
#
_cell.length_a   1.000
_cell.length_b   1.000
_cell.length_c   1.000
_cell.angle_alpha   90.00
_cell.angle_beta   90.00
_cell.angle_gamma   90.00
#
_symmetry.space_group_name_H-M   'P 1'
#
loop_
_entity.id
_entity.type
_entity.pdbx_description
1 polymer ?
#
loop_
_entity_poly.entity_id
_entity_poly.type
_entity_poly.pdbx_seq_one_letter_code
_entity_poly.pdbx_strand_id
1 'polypeptide(L)'
;MSVSLLAFRESVLSFRVAQTSVRYASKKDSKSTADPRLDIIRRALYPSNIRNRASPVGTWRPDVGRRLQRAIPSVQAHETIERAWLLHQRHARRRRQAELERKFQCMHDAMEVLRQVSPRLYAAANKDEDPRARSPEEQAFVKTLKGPERKAFEARIRGLFPREFRTPTDTPPRDGWQYDYTPIYQTP
;
A
#
# COMPACT_ATOMS: atom_id res chain seq x y z
N MET A 1 -16.01 7.67 53.01
CA MET A 1 -16.63 8.86 52.42
C MET A 1 -16.70 8.69 50.90
N SER A 2 -17.84 8.21 50.44
CA SER A 2 -18.17 7.91 49.04
C SER A 2 -18.41 9.19 48.24
N VAL A 3 -17.76 9.34 47.08
CA VAL A 3 -18.06 10.44 46.15
C VAL A 3 -18.42 9.86 44.78
N SER A 4 -19.73 9.68 44.62
CA SER A 4 -20.56 10.08 43.47
C SER A 4 -20.13 9.67 42.07
N LEU A 5 -20.70 8.52 41.66
CA LEU A 5 -21.38 8.23 40.40
C LEU A 5 -21.15 9.19 39.22
N LEU A 6 -20.54 8.61 38.20
CA LEU A 6 -20.52 9.02 36.80
C LEU A 6 -21.91 9.48 36.34
N ALA A 7 -22.14 10.79 36.35
CA ALA A 7 -23.21 11.39 35.58
C ALA A 7 -22.85 11.27 34.09
N PHE A 8 -23.34 10.23 33.44
CA PHE A 8 -23.50 10.22 31.98
C PHE A 8 -24.42 11.38 31.64
N ARG A 9 -23.84 12.56 31.36
CA ARG A 9 -24.56 13.62 30.67
C ARG A 9 -24.93 13.06 29.30
N GLU A 10 -26.23 12.81 29.09
CA GLU A 10 -26.79 12.72 27.75
C GLU A 10 -26.50 14.05 27.05
N SER A 11 -25.38 14.10 26.34
CA SER A 11 -25.10 15.22 25.44
C SER A 11 -26.06 15.07 24.27
N VAL A 12 -27.25 15.68 24.39
CA VAL A 12 -28.18 15.89 23.27
C VAL A 12 -27.56 16.99 22.39
N LEU A 13 -26.46 16.66 21.72
CA LEU A 13 -25.97 17.48 20.63
C LEU A 13 -26.88 17.19 19.43
N SER A 14 -27.95 17.97 19.32
CA SER A 14 -28.75 18.05 18.11
C SER A 14 -27.87 18.64 17.01
N PHE A 15 -27.14 17.78 16.30
CA PHE A 15 -26.49 18.16 15.05
C PHE A 15 -27.58 18.69 14.11
N ARG A 16 -27.72 20.01 14.00
CA ARG A 16 -28.60 20.63 12.99
C ARG A 16 -28.12 20.16 11.63
N VAL A 17 -28.87 19.23 11.03
CA VAL A 17 -28.65 18.77 9.66
C VAL A 17 -29.04 19.94 8.77
N ALA A 18 -28.05 20.69 8.29
CA ALA A 18 -28.27 21.61 7.18
C ALA A 18 -28.71 20.78 5.97
N GLN A 19 -30.01 20.78 5.68
CA GLN A 19 -30.57 20.15 4.50
C GLN A 19 -30.22 21.02 3.28
N THR A 20 -29.01 20.87 2.76
CA THR A 20 -28.69 21.43 1.44
C THR A 20 -29.38 20.56 0.39
N SER A 21 -30.44 21.08 -0.23
CA SER A 21 -31.13 20.39 -1.32
C SER A 21 -30.15 20.20 -2.49
N VAL A 22 -29.66 18.98 -2.70
CA VAL A 22 -28.89 18.65 -3.90
C VAL A 22 -29.87 18.56 -5.06
N ARG A 23 -29.90 19.59 -5.91
CA ARG A 23 -30.60 19.53 -7.19
C ARG A 23 -29.80 18.60 -8.11
N TYR A 24 -30.30 17.40 -8.35
CA TYR A 24 -29.80 16.60 -9.46
C TYR A 24 -30.24 17.30 -10.75
N ALA A 25 -29.30 17.93 -11.44
CA ALA A 25 -29.51 18.34 -12.83
C ALA A 25 -29.53 17.08 -13.70
N SER A 26 -30.63 16.32 -13.68
CA SER A 26 -30.90 15.33 -14.71
C SER A 26 -31.95 15.89 -15.65
N LYS A 27 -31.52 16.17 -16.89
CA LYS A 27 -32.43 16.41 -18.02
C LYS A 27 -33.35 15.19 -18.12
N LYS A 28 -34.66 15.42 -18.00
CA LYS A 28 -35.68 14.36 -17.98
C LYS A 28 -35.91 13.88 -19.41
N ASP A 29 -34.97 13.12 -19.96
CA ASP A 29 -35.18 12.44 -21.23
C ASP A 29 -36.07 11.21 -20.99
N SER A 30 -37.14 11.17 -21.78
CA SER A 30 -38.24 10.22 -21.73
C SER A 30 -37.81 8.84 -22.25
N LYS A 31 -38.40 7.79 -21.68
CA LYS A 31 -38.38 6.39 -22.18
C LYS A 31 -37.01 5.70 -22.26
N SER A 32 -36.43 5.35 -21.11
CA SER A 32 -35.84 4.01 -20.95
C SER A 32 -35.85 3.66 -19.47
N THR A 33 -36.22 2.42 -19.16
CA THR A 33 -36.10 1.86 -17.82
C THR A 33 -34.63 1.95 -17.44
N ALA A 34 -34.26 2.95 -16.62
CA ALA A 34 -32.86 3.16 -16.23
C ALA A 34 -32.35 1.87 -15.59
N ASP A 35 -31.26 1.32 -16.14
CA ASP A 35 -30.67 0.06 -15.66
C ASP A 35 -30.44 0.18 -14.15
N PRO A 36 -31.06 -0.69 -13.32
CA PRO A 36 -30.90 -0.64 -11.87
C PRO A 36 -29.43 -0.71 -11.44
N ARG A 37 -28.56 -1.33 -12.24
CA ARG A 37 -27.11 -1.37 -11.98
C ARG A 37 -26.47 0.01 -12.06
N LEU A 38 -26.83 0.82 -13.08
CA LEU A 38 -26.29 2.18 -13.23
C LEU A 38 -26.74 3.08 -12.07
N ASP A 39 -27.97 2.90 -11.58
CA ASP A 39 -28.47 3.65 -10.44
C ASP A 39 -27.84 3.20 -9.11
N ILE A 40 -27.54 1.91 -8.93
CA ILE A 40 -26.75 1.43 -7.79
C ILE A 40 -25.34 1.99 -7.83
N ILE A 41 -24.68 1.99 -9.00
CA ILE A 41 -23.34 2.57 -9.19
C ILE A 41 -23.36 4.07 -8.89
N ARG A 42 -24.34 4.81 -9.41
CA ARG A 42 -24.50 6.25 -9.11
C ARG A 42 -24.71 6.49 -7.61
N ARG A 43 -25.55 5.71 -6.95
CA ARG A 43 -25.79 5.80 -5.49
C ARG A 43 -24.55 5.45 -4.66
N ALA A 44 -23.70 4.54 -5.15
CA ALA A 44 -22.47 4.16 -4.47
C ALA A 44 -21.37 5.23 -4.64
N LEU A 45 -21.20 5.77 -5.85
CA LEU A 45 -20.21 6.81 -6.15
C LEU A 45 -20.59 8.18 -5.58
N TYR A 46 -21.88 8.51 -5.64
CA TYR A 46 -22.44 9.78 -5.17
C TYR A 46 -23.51 9.48 -4.11
N PRO A 47 -23.09 9.10 -2.89
CA PRO A 47 -24.03 8.85 -1.80
C PRO A 47 -24.85 10.11 -1.54
N SER A 48 -26.15 9.93 -1.27
CA SER A 48 -27.02 11.06 -1.02
C SER A 48 -26.55 11.85 0.21
N ASN A 49 -26.50 13.19 0.10
CA ASN A 49 -26.20 14.08 1.22
C ASN A 49 -27.33 14.11 2.29
N ILE A 50 -28.42 13.37 2.04
CA ILE A 50 -29.58 13.26 2.92
C ILE A 50 -29.25 12.26 4.04
N ARG A 51 -28.97 12.80 5.23
CA ARG A 51 -28.50 12.10 6.43
C ARG A 51 -29.57 11.28 7.18
N ASN A 52 -30.43 10.56 6.46
CA ASN A 52 -31.59 9.89 7.06
C ASN A 52 -31.39 8.38 7.30
N ARG A 53 -30.45 7.73 6.60
CA ARG A 53 -30.17 6.29 6.73
C ARG A 53 -28.67 6.03 6.68
N ALA A 54 -28.21 4.95 7.31
CA ALA A 54 -26.80 4.55 7.24
C ALA A 54 -26.44 4.22 5.79
N SER A 55 -25.42 4.89 5.25
CA SER A 55 -24.93 4.61 3.90
C SER A 55 -24.04 3.36 3.94
N PRO A 56 -24.19 2.41 3.00
CA PRO A 56 -23.30 1.26 2.89
C PRO A 56 -21.85 1.65 2.54
N VAL A 57 -21.66 2.85 1.97
CA VAL A 57 -20.35 3.41 1.61
C VAL A 57 -19.73 4.20 2.79
N GLY A 58 -20.40 4.22 3.96
CA GLY A 58 -19.85 4.77 5.19
C GLY A 58 -19.88 6.30 5.33
N THR A 59 -20.41 7.04 4.35
CA THR A 59 -20.43 8.52 4.37
C THR A 59 -21.31 9.14 5.47
N TRP A 60 -22.33 8.43 5.93
CA TRP A 60 -23.13 8.83 7.08
C TRP A 60 -23.50 7.62 7.92
N ARG A 61 -23.16 7.66 9.22
CA ARG A 61 -23.50 6.64 10.21
C ARG A 61 -23.85 7.33 11.53
N PRO A 62 -25.09 7.19 12.05
CA PRO A 62 -25.52 7.91 13.26
C PRO A 62 -24.77 7.47 14.52
N ASP A 63 -24.23 6.24 14.53
CA ASP A 63 -23.52 5.68 15.70
C ASP A 63 -22.05 6.07 15.79
N VAL A 64 -21.50 6.81 14.82
CA VAL A 64 -20.07 7.15 14.79
C VAL A 64 -19.69 7.97 16.02
N GLY A 65 -20.48 8.98 16.39
CA GLY A 65 -20.21 9.77 17.60
C GLY A 65 -20.15 8.92 18.87
N ARG A 66 -21.15 8.03 19.06
CA ARG A 66 -21.20 7.10 20.20
C ARG A 66 -20.01 6.13 20.21
N ARG A 67 -19.62 5.61 19.05
CA ARG A 67 -18.47 4.70 18.93
C ARG A 67 -17.14 5.41 19.16
N LEU A 68 -16.99 6.65 18.67
CA LEU A 68 -15.81 7.47 18.90
C LEU A 68 -15.64 7.80 20.39
N GLN A 69 -16.72 8.20 21.07
CA GLN A 69 -16.69 8.42 22.52
C GLN A 69 -16.35 7.14 23.32
N ARG A 70 -16.76 5.96 22.84
CA ARG A 70 -16.38 4.68 23.46
C ARG A 70 -14.91 4.32 23.23
N ALA A 71 -14.38 4.59 22.04
CA ALA A 71 -12.99 4.26 21.68
C ALA A 71 -11.99 5.27 22.25
N ILE A 72 -12.38 6.55 22.33
CA ILE A 72 -11.56 7.68 22.76
C ILE A 72 -12.24 8.31 23.97
N PRO A 73 -11.70 8.11 25.20
CA PRO A 73 -12.34 8.59 26.42
C PRO A 73 -12.31 10.11 26.54
N SER A 74 -11.29 10.79 26.00
CA SER A 74 -11.15 12.25 26.03
C SER A 74 -10.30 12.78 24.88
N VAL A 75 -10.44 14.08 24.58
CA VAL A 75 -9.62 14.78 23.57
C VAL A 75 -8.13 14.73 23.95
N GLN A 76 -7.82 14.90 25.24
CA GLN A 76 -6.46 14.83 25.75
C GLN A 76 -5.83 13.43 25.53
N ALA A 77 -6.62 12.36 25.72
CA ALA A 77 -6.15 11.00 25.45
C ALA A 77 -5.85 10.80 23.97
N HIS A 78 -6.72 11.31 23.09
CA HIS A 78 -6.50 11.29 21.64
C HIS A 78 -5.22 12.02 21.24
N GLU A 79 -5.04 13.28 21.66
CA GLU A 79 -3.84 14.08 21.37
C GLU A 79 -2.56 13.41 21.89
N THR A 80 -2.64 12.73 23.03
CA THR A 80 -1.50 12.03 23.61
C THR A 80 -1.14 10.78 22.80
N ILE A 81 -2.14 9.98 22.40
CA ILE A 81 -1.95 8.82 21.53
C ILE A 81 -1.37 9.26 20.19
N GLU A 82 -1.88 10.32 19.59
CA GLU A 82 -1.39 10.86 18.32
C GLU A 82 0.06 11.35 18.43
N ARG A 83 0.38 12.15 19.45
CA ARG A 83 1.76 12.62 19.68
C ARG A 83 2.72 11.45 19.88
N ALA A 84 2.33 10.45 20.68
CA ALA A 84 3.14 9.25 20.91
C ALA A 84 3.36 8.46 19.61
N TRP A 85 2.31 8.30 18.80
CA TRP A 85 2.38 7.61 17.51
C TRP A 85 3.29 8.34 16.51
N LEU A 86 3.15 9.65 16.37
CA LEU A 86 4.02 10.46 15.51
C LEU A 86 5.48 10.42 15.96
N LEU A 87 5.72 10.45 17.27
CA LEU A 87 7.05 10.27 17.85
C LEU A 87 7.63 8.89 17.50
N HIS A 88 6.84 7.83 17.67
CA HIS A 88 7.23 6.47 17.30
C HIS A 88 7.57 6.36 15.80
N GLN A 89 6.74 6.91 14.91
CA GLN A 89 7.00 6.93 13.48
C GLN A 89 8.29 7.70 13.13
N ARG A 90 8.56 8.81 13.81
CA ARG A 90 9.81 9.57 13.66
C ARG A 90 11.01 8.72 14.06
N HIS A 91 10.92 8.00 15.18
CA HIS A 91 11.99 7.11 15.64
C HIS A 91 12.21 5.95 14.66
N ALA A 92 11.14 5.31 14.17
CA ALA A 92 11.22 4.25 13.17
C ALA A 92 11.87 4.74 11.85
N ARG A 93 11.54 5.97 11.41
CA ARG A 93 12.17 6.60 10.24
C ARG A 93 13.66 6.84 10.47
N ARG A 94 14.04 7.42 11.61
CA ARG A 94 15.45 7.66 11.97
C ARG A 94 16.26 6.37 12.03
N ARG A 95 15.71 5.31 12.63
CA ARG A 95 16.36 4.00 12.68
C ARG A 95 16.61 3.44 11.28
N ARG A 96 15.60 3.45 10.41
CA ARG A 96 15.76 3.02 9.01
C ARG A 96 16.80 3.83 8.27
N GLN A 97 16.82 5.15 8.46
CA GLN A 97 17.81 6.03 7.81
C GLN A 97 19.24 5.72 8.30
N ALA A 98 19.45 5.56 9.60
CA ALA A 98 20.75 5.20 10.16
C ALA A 98 21.23 3.82 9.67
N GLU A 99 20.32 2.84 9.54
CA GLU A 99 20.65 1.53 8.96
C GLU A 99 21.01 1.64 7.48
N LEU A 100 20.32 2.47 6.70
CA LEU A 100 20.65 2.74 5.29
C LEU A 100 22.01 3.42 5.14
N GLU A 101 22.27 4.45 5.95
CA GLU A 101 23.54 5.17 5.97
C GLU A 101 24.71 4.24 6.31
N ARG A 102 24.54 3.38 7.32
CA ARG A 102 25.55 2.37 7.67
C ARG A 102 25.82 1.39 6.52
N LYS A 103 24.77 0.90 5.85
CA LYS A 103 24.91 0.01 4.69
C LYS A 103 25.61 0.71 3.53
N PHE A 104 25.26 1.97 3.28
CA PHE A 104 25.88 2.79 2.25
C PHE A 104 27.36 3.01 2.54
N GLN A 105 27.72 3.40 3.77
CA GLN A 105 29.12 3.58 4.17
C GLN A 105 29.93 2.30 3.99
N CYS A 106 29.40 1.17 4.45
CA CYS A 106 30.06 -0.13 4.28
C CYS A 106 30.27 -0.48 2.80
N MET A 107 29.29 -0.19 1.95
CA MET A 107 29.40 -0.41 0.49
C MET A 107 30.44 0.51 -0.14
N HIS A 108 30.45 1.79 0.24
CA HIS A 108 31.43 2.77 -0.23
C HIS A 108 32.86 2.35 0.14
N ASP A 109 33.09 2.01 1.40
CA ASP A 109 34.41 1.58 1.89
C ASP A 109 34.88 0.30 1.19
N ALA A 110 33.98 -0.66 0.96
CA ALA A 110 34.28 -1.87 0.20
C ALA A 110 34.67 -1.56 -1.25
N MET A 111 33.99 -0.63 -1.92
CA MET A 111 34.30 -0.22 -3.29
C MET A 111 35.62 0.55 -3.38
N GLU A 112 35.96 1.35 -2.37
CA GLU A 112 37.26 2.01 -2.26
C GLU A 112 38.41 1.00 -2.13
N VAL A 113 38.24 -0.02 -1.29
CA VAL A 113 39.22 -1.12 -1.19
C VAL A 113 39.31 -1.88 -2.52
N LEU A 114 38.19 -2.20 -3.16
CA LEU A 114 38.18 -2.90 -4.44
C LEU A 114 38.90 -2.12 -5.54
N ARG A 115 38.76 -0.79 -5.55
CA ARG A 115 39.45 0.12 -6.47
C ARG A 115 40.97 0.03 -6.33
N GLN A 116 41.46 -0.07 -5.10
CA GLN A 116 42.90 -0.16 -4.81
C GLN A 116 43.46 -1.55 -5.16
N VAL A 117 42.73 -2.62 -4.83
CA VAL A 117 43.19 -4.00 -5.01
C VAL A 117 43.07 -4.46 -6.47
N SER A 118 41.95 -4.16 -7.13
CA SER A 118 41.69 -4.61 -8.51
C SER A 118 40.83 -3.60 -9.29
N PRO A 119 41.49 -2.70 -10.06
CA PRO A 119 40.79 -1.75 -10.92
C PRO A 119 39.86 -2.42 -11.95
N ARG A 120 40.21 -3.63 -12.42
CA ARG A 120 39.40 -4.39 -13.38
C ARG A 120 38.06 -4.82 -12.77
N LEU A 121 38.06 -5.33 -11.53
CA LEU A 121 36.84 -5.75 -10.84
C LEU A 121 36.00 -4.54 -10.42
N TYR A 122 36.65 -3.46 -10.00
CA TYR A 122 35.97 -2.19 -9.72
C TYR A 122 35.22 -1.67 -10.96
N ALA A 123 35.87 -1.65 -12.13
CA ALA A 123 35.25 -1.25 -13.39
C ALA A 123 34.10 -2.20 -13.80
N ALA A 124 34.19 -3.50 -13.46
CA ALA A 124 33.11 -4.44 -13.73
C ALA A 124 31.89 -4.26 -12.81
N ALA A 125 32.12 -3.96 -11.52
CA ALA A 125 31.05 -3.72 -10.55
C ALA A 125 30.28 -2.41 -10.80
N ASN A 126 30.96 -1.38 -11.31
CA ASN A 126 30.36 -0.09 -11.66
C ASN A 126 29.75 -0.04 -13.08
N LYS A 127 29.49 -1.19 -13.70
CA LYS A 127 28.78 -1.23 -14.98
C LYS A 127 27.30 -0.93 -14.75
N ASP A 128 26.80 0.08 -15.45
CA ASP A 128 25.36 0.35 -15.50
C ASP A 128 24.68 -0.74 -16.33
N GLU A 129 23.85 -1.54 -15.67
CA GLU A 129 23.04 -2.56 -16.33
C GLU A 129 21.75 -1.91 -16.87
N ASP A 130 21.61 -1.80 -18.19
CA ASP A 130 20.35 -1.38 -18.80
C ASP A 130 19.33 -2.53 -18.68
N PRO A 131 18.22 -2.35 -17.93
CA PRO A 131 17.26 -3.42 -17.72
C PRO A 131 16.62 -3.93 -19.02
N ARG A 132 16.57 -3.11 -20.08
CA ARG A 132 15.93 -3.46 -21.35
C ARG A 132 16.87 -4.12 -22.34
N ALA A 133 18.18 -3.92 -22.21
CA ALA A 133 19.15 -4.47 -23.13
C ALA A 133 19.31 -5.98 -22.89
N ARG A 134 19.07 -6.79 -23.92
CA ARG A 134 19.33 -8.24 -23.88
C ARG A 134 20.59 -8.56 -24.64
N SER A 135 21.44 -9.38 -24.03
CA SER A 135 22.63 -9.92 -24.70
C SER A 135 22.21 -10.74 -25.93
N PRO A 136 23.08 -10.83 -26.96
CA PRO A 136 22.77 -11.63 -28.15
C PRO A 136 22.56 -13.12 -27.83
N GLU A 137 23.23 -13.63 -26.80
CA GLU A 137 23.09 -15.01 -26.31
C GLU A 137 21.71 -15.27 -25.71
N GLU A 138 21.22 -14.34 -24.87
CA GLU A 138 19.86 -14.42 -24.33
C GLU A 138 18.81 -14.31 -25.43
N GLN A 139 19.05 -13.47 -26.44
CA GLN A 139 18.16 -13.38 -27.60
C GLN A 139 18.11 -14.69 -28.39
N ALA A 140 19.23 -15.40 -28.51
CA ALA A 140 19.26 -16.73 -29.12
C ALA A 140 18.48 -17.75 -28.28
N PHE A 141 18.67 -17.75 -26.95
CA PHE A 141 17.95 -18.64 -26.03
C PHE A 141 16.43 -18.37 -26.02
N VAL A 142 16.01 -17.10 -26.05
CA VAL A 142 14.58 -16.75 -26.12
C VAL A 142 13.93 -17.30 -27.39
N LYS A 143 14.67 -17.39 -28.50
CA LYS A 143 14.17 -17.96 -29.75
C LYS A 143 13.97 -19.48 -29.66
N THR A 144 14.72 -20.18 -28.80
CA THR A 144 14.54 -21.64 -28.60
C THR A 144 13.34 -21.95 -27.70
N LEU A 145 13.03 -21.07 -26.74
CA LEU A 145 11.92 -21.24 -25.81
C LEU A 145 10.55 -21.05 -26.49
N LYS A 146 9.55 -21.83 -26.05
CA LYS A 146 8.17 -21.75 -26.56
C LYS A 146 7.16 -21.47 -25.45
N GLY A 147 6.08 -20.78 -25.80
CA GLY A 147 4.89 -20.60 -24.97
C GLY A 147 5.16 -20.00 -23.57
N PRO A 148 4.83 -20.73 -22.49
CA PRO A 148 4.88 -20.19 -21.11
C PRO A 148 6.30 -19.91 -20.62
N GLU A 149 7.29 -20.72 -21.01
CA GLU A 149 8.69 -20.55 -20.60
C GLU A 149 9.29 -19.27 -21.17
N ARG A 150 8.97 -18.98 -22.44
CA ARG A 150 9.37 -17.73 -23.09
C ARG A 150 8.78 -16.53 -22.37
N LYS A 151 7.49 -16.57 -22.00
CA LYS A 151 6.84 -15.49 -21.24
C LYS A 151 7.44 -15.32 -19.85
N ALA A 152 7.80 -16.42 -19.19
CA ALA A 152 8.44 -16.38 -17.88
C ALA A 152 9.86 -15.81 -17.94
N PHE A 153 10.64 -16.16 -18.96
CA PHE A 153 11.95 -15.56 -19.24
C PHE A 153 11.81 -14.06 -19.55
N GLU A 154 10.88 -13.69 -20.44
CA GLU A 154 10.67 -12.29 -20.82
C GLU A 154 10.22 -11.41 -19.65
N ALA A 155 9.55 -11.99 -18.65
CA ALA A 155 9.13 -11.30 -17.44
C ALA A 155 10.27 -11.07 -16.43
N ARG A 156 11.44 -11.72 -16.62
CA ARG A 156 12.63 -11.51 -15.79
C ARG A 156 13.52 -10.46 -16.46
N ILE A 157 13.38 -9.24 -15.98
CA ILE A 157 14.15 -8.09 -16.48
C ILE A 157 15.43 -7.98 -15.64
N ARG A 158 16.59 -7.89 -16.28
CA ARG A 158 17.88 -7.68 -15.60
C ARG A 158 17.86 -6.38 -14.81
N GLY A 159 18.58 -6.32 -13.69
CA GLY A 159 18.62 -5.14 -12.83
C GLY A 159 17.33 -4.85 -12.04
N LEU A 160 16.23 -5.57 -12.30
CA LEU A 160 15.00 -5.51 -11.50
C LEU A 160 14.92 -6.68 -10.53
N PHE A 161 14.11 -6.52 -9.49
CA PHE A 161 13.84 -7.60 -8.53
C PHE A 161 13.18 -8.80 -9.22
N PRO A 162 13.65 -10.03 -8.94
CA PRO A 162 13.00 -11.25 -9.42
C PRO A 162 11.55 -11.35 -8.95
N ARG A 163 10.68 -11.97 -9.75
CA ARG A 163 9.25 -12.12 -9.41
C ARG A 163 9.00 -13.10 -8.26
N GLU A 164 9.97 -13.98 -8.02
CA GLU A 164 10.01 -14.91 -6.91
C GLU A 164 10.19 -14.16 -5.57
N PHE A 165 10.74 -12.94 -5.58
CA PHE A 165 10.86 -12.08 -4.41
C PHE A 165 9.51 -11.42 -4.06
N ARG A 166 8.63 -12.21 -3.43
CA ARG A 166 7.25 -11.81 -3.09
C ARG A 166 7.20 -10.88 -1.88
N THR A 167 6.17 -10.04 -1.84
CA THR A 167 5.82 -9.27 -0.64
C THR A 167 5.38 -10.21 0.49
N PRO A 168 5.80 -9.96 1.74
CA PRO A 168 5.34 -10.74 2.88
C PRO A 168 3.82 -10.74 3.00
N THR A 169 3.26 -11.90 3.36
CA THR A 169 1.82 -12.10 3.61
C THR A 169 1.56 -12.28 5.10
N ASP A 170 0.35 -11.95 5.57
CA ASP A 170 -0.02 -12.06 6.99
C ASP A 170 0.06 -13.51 7.52
N THR A 171 -0.32 -14.48 6.69
CA THR A 171 -0.16 -15.91 6.98
C THR A 171 0.76 -16.56 5.95
N PRO A 172 1.58 -17.54 6.36
CA PRO A 172 2.46 -18.24 5.45
C PRO A 172 1.67 -19.15 4.49
N PRO A 173 2.20 -19.43 3.30
CA PRO A 173 1.62 -20.41 2.39
C PRO A 173 1.74 -21.83 2.98
N ARG A 174 0.86 -22.75 2.54
CA ARG A 174 0.85 -24.15 2.98
C ARG A 174 2.21 -24.83 2.82
N ASP A 175 2.86 -24.60 1.69
CA ASP A 175 4.13 -25.26 1.36
C ASP A 175 5.35 -24.50 1.93
N GLY A 176 5.16 -23.30 2.47
CA GLY A 176 6.20 -22.47 3.11
C GLY A 176 7.29 -21.97 2.14
N TRP A 177 8.16 -22.88 1.70
CA TRP A 177 9.32 -22.63 0.85
C TRP A 177 9.46 -23.69 -0.26
N GLN A 178 9.87 -23.27 -1.46
CA GLN A 178 10.07 -24.16 -2.60
C GLN A 178 11.54 -24.60 -2.68
N TYR A 179 11.84 -25.81 -2.22
CA TYR A 179 13.19 -26.37 -2.24
C TYR A 179 13.62 -26.85 -3.65
N ASP A 180 12.69 -27.30 -4.47
CA ASP A 180 12.95 -27.89 -5.80
C ASP A 180 12.98 -26.83 -6.92
N TYR A 181 13.36 -25.59 -6.61
CA TYR A 181 13.35 -24.49 -7.59
C TYR A 181 14.46 -24.65 -8.63
N THR A 182 14.09 -24.67 -9.91
CA THR A 182 15.03 -24.67 -11.04
C THR A 182 14.89 -23.39 -11.89
N PRO A 183 15.98 -22.62 -12.13
CA PRO A 183 15.91 -21.45 -12.97
C PRO A 183 15.75 -21.83 -14.45
N ILE A 184 14.96 -21.04 -15.20
CA ILE A 184 14.70 -21.25 -16.63
C ILE A 184 15.98 -21.04 -17.48
N TYR A 185 16.85 -20.15 -17.02
CA TYR A 185 18.12 -19.85 -17.64
C TYR A 185 19.20 -19.83 -16.57
N GLN A 186 20.25 -20.61 -16.78
CA GLN A 186 21.46 -20.56 -15.98
C GLN A 186 22.44 -19.68 -16.73
N THR A 187 22.86 -18.58 -16.12
CA THR A 187 23.99 -17.82 -16.64
C THR A 187 25.23 -18.72 -16.62
N PRO A 188 26.06 -18.72 -17.68
CA PRO A 188 27.32 -19.45 -17.69
C PRO A 188 28.29 -18.96 -16.59
#